data_AF-A0AAW4WZY6-F1
#
_entry.id   AF-A0AAW4WZY6-F1
#
_cell.length_a   1.000
_cell.length_b   1.000
_cell.length_c   1.000
_cell.angle_alpha   90.00
_cell.angle_beta   90.00
_cell.angle_gamma   90.00
#
_symmetry.space_group_name_H-M   'P 1'
#
loop_
_entity.id
_entity.type
_entity.pdbx_description
1 polymer ?
#
loop_
_entity_poly.entity_id
_entity_poly.type
_entity_poly.pdbx_seq_one_letter_code
_entity_poly.pdbx_strand_id
1 'polypeptide(L)'
;MIPIITASFGLGGGIGEEKNDSGGGGGLGCKISPDAILVIKDNQVEMMPVNTRGSLDKLIEKVPELLEKINTCKQKKKEESKLEKEE
;
A
#
# COMPACT_ATOMS: atom_id res chain seq x y z
N MET A 1 10.75 3.63 -26.42
CA MET A 1 10.40 4.01 -25.03
C MET A 1 11.32 3.23 -24.10
N ILE A 2 11.95 3.90 -23.15
CA ILE A 2 12.95 3.33 -22.25
C ILE A 2 12.43 3.49 -20.81
N PRO A 3 12.15 2.40 -20.07
CA PRO A 3 11.72 2.50 -18.69
C PRO A 3 12.90 2.85 -17.78
N ILE A 4 12.65 3.73 -16.82
CA ILE A 4 13.57 4.10 -15.75
C ILE A 4 13.06 3.45 -14.47
N ILE A 5 13.89 2.57 -13.90
CA ILE A 5 13.56 1.78 -12.72
C ILE A 5 14.59 2.07 -11.63
N THR A 6 14.11 2.44 -10.46
CA THR A 6 14.93 2.57 -9.26
C THR A 6 14.80 1.31 -8.41
N ALA A 7 15.93 0.71 -8.05
CA ALA A 7 16.01 -0.34 -7.04
C ALA A 7 16.69 0.22 -5.80
N SER A 8 16.08 0.03 -4.63
CA SER A 8 16.68 0.35 -3.35
C SER A 8 16.67 -0.86 -2.44
N PHE A 9 17.71 -0.96 -1.61
CA PHE A 9 17.88 -2.03 -0.64
C PHE A 9 18.00 -1.41 0.74
N GLY A 10 17.35 -2.03 1.72
CA GLY A 10 17.37 -1.62 3.11
C GLY A 10 17.73 -2.81 3.98
N LEU A 11 18.53 -2.54 5.01
CA LEU A 11 18.85 -3.49 6.07
C LEU A 11 18.47 -2.87 7.39
N GLY A 12 17.87 -3.66 8.26
CA GLY A 12 17.44 -3.22 9.57
C GLY A 12 17.61 -4.36 10.58
N GLY A 13 18.01 -4.01 11.79
CA GLY A 13 18.14 -4.96 12.88
C GLY A 13 17.75 -4.31 14.20
N GLY A 14 17.34 -5.14 15.14
CA GLY A 14 16.97 -4.75 16.48
C GLY A 14 17.46 -5.79 17.48
N ILE A 15 17.87 -5.29 18.63
CA ILE A 15 18.26 -6.08 19.80
C ILE A 15 17.31 -5.71 20.93
N GLY A 16 16.79 -6.72 21.60
CA GLY A 16 15.93 -6.60 22.78
C GLY A 16 16.56 -7.34 23.95
N GLU A 17 16.68 -6.65 25.08
CA GLU A 17 17.24 -7.20 26.32
C GLU A 17 16.19 -7.10 27.43
N GLU A 18 15.87 -8.23 28.03
CA GLU A 18 15.03 -8.33 29.23
C GLU A 18 15.84 -8.93 30.39
N LYS A 19 15.35 -8.75 31.62
CA LYS A 19 16.08 -9.03 32.87
C LYS A 19 16.74 -10.41 32.97
N ASN A 20 16.30 -11.40 32.20
CA ASN A 20 16.91 -12.74 32.13
C ASN A 20 16.97 -13.33 30.72
N ASP A 21 16.62 -12.57 29.67
CA ASP A 21 16.59 -13.08 28.30
C ASP A 21 17.00 -12.00 27.30
N SER A 22 17.66 -12.39 26.22
CA SER A 22 18.16 -11.46 25.22
C SER A 22 17.97 -12.05 23.82
N GLY A 23 17.45 -11.24 22.91
CA GLY A 23 17.09 -11.65 21.56
C GLY A 23 17.41 -10.58 20.54
N GLY A 24 17.84 -11.02 19.35
CA GLY A 24 18.13 -10.14 18.22
C GLY A 24 17.39 -10.59 16.98
N GLY A 25 16.92 -9.64 16.18
CA GLY A 25 16.26 -9.88 14.90
C GLY A 25 16.82 -8.95 13.83
N GLY A 26 17.00 -9.46 12.62
CA GLY A 26 17.43 -8.70 11.46
C GLY A 26 16.55 -8.97 10.25
N GLY A 27 16.47 -7.99 9.35
CA GLY A 27 15.71 -8.07 8.11
C GLY A 27 16.42 -7.30 6.99
N LEU A 28 16.27 -7.83 5.78
CA LEU A 28 16.65 -7.15 4.54
C LEU A 28 15.38 -6.91 3.72
N GLY A 29 15.30 -5.75 3.09
CA GLY A 29 14.23 -5.38 2.19
C GLY A 29 14.80 -4.87 0.87
N CYS A 30 14.09 -5.15 -0.22
CA CYS A 30 14.32 -4.48 -1.50
C CYS A 30 13.04 -3.81 -1.97
N LYS A 31 13.17 -2.65 -2.59
CA LYS A 31 12.07 -1.93 -3.24
C LYS A 31 12.48 -1.66 -4.68
N ILE A 32 11.67 -2.16 -5.61
CA ILE A 32 11.82 -1.86 -7.05
C ILE A 32 10.66 -0.94 -7.42
N SER A 33 10.96 0.22 -8.00
CA SER A 33 9.97 1.22 -8.38
C SER A 33 10.23 1.69 -9.82
N PRO A 34 9.30 1.46 -10.75
CA PRO A 34 9.34 2.11 -12.06
C PRO A 34 8.93 3.57 -11.86
N ASP A 35 9.86 4.50 -12.08
CA ASP A 35 9.64 5.91 -11.76
C ASP A 35 9.23 6.71 -12.99
N ALA A 36 9.77 6.39 -14.16
CA ALA A 36 9.47 7.09 -15.40
C ALA A 36 9.65 6.22 -16.65
N ILE A 37 9.09 6.68 -17.77
CA ILE A 37 9.30 6.16 -19.12
C ILE A 37 9.83 7.30 -19.97
N LEU A 38 11.02 7.11 -20.54
CA LEU A 38 11.61 8.01 -21.51
C LEU A 38 11.11 7.66 -22.92
N VAL A 39 10.42 8.59 -23.55
CA VAL A 39 9.92 8.47 -24.93
C VAL A 39 10.84 9.27 -25.84
N ILE A 40 11.33 8.64 -26.90
CA ILE A 40 12.10 9.30 -27.95
C ILE A 40 11.35 9.10 -29.25
N LYS A 41 10.96 10.20 -29.89
CA LYS A 41 10.23 10.18 -31.16
C LYS A 41 10.63 11.39 -32.00
N ASP A 42 11.01 11.18 -33.25
CA ASP A 42 11.22 12.22 -34.25
C ASP A 42 12.03 13.43 -33.73
N ASN A 43 13.18 13.14 -33.10
CA ASN A 43 14.09 14.12 -32.48
C ASN A 43 13.61 14.81 -31.19
N GLN A 44 12.47 14.40 -30.61
CA GLN A 44 12.00 14.86 -29.32
C GLN A 44 12.20 13.80 -28.24
N VAL A 45 12.58 14.26 -27.04
CA VAL A 45 12.80 13.43 -25.86
C VAL A 45 11.86 13.91 -24.76
N GLU A 46 10.95 13.05 -24.33
CA GLU A 46 9.96 13.34 -23.28
C GLU A 46 10.03 12.29 -22.18
N MET A 47 10.00 12.73 -20.92
CA MET A 47 9.99 11.84 -19.77
C MET A 47 8.59 11.82 -19.15
N MET A 48 7.94 10.66 -19.20
CA MET A 48 6.63 10.44 -18.60
C MET A 48 6.78 9.76 -17.23
N PRO A 49 6.47 10.42 -16.10
CA PRO A 49 6.48 9.77 -14.80
C PRO A 49 5.40 8.68 -14.71
N VAL A 50 5.75 7.51 -14.17
CA VAL A 50 4.81 6.38 -13.98
C VAL A 50 3.91 6.62 -12.78
N ASN A 51 4.42 7.32 -11.77
CA ASN A 51 3.71 7.63 -10.54
C ASN A 51 3.21 9.06 -10.57
N THR A 52 2.01 9.28 -11.10
CA THR A 52 1.24 10.48 -10.76
C THR A 52 0.89 10.40 -9.28
N ARG A 53 1.42 11.34 -8.49
CA ARG A 53 1.06 11.52 -7.08
C ARG A 53 -0.46 11.72 -7.00
N GLY A 54 -1.17 10.64 -6.74
CA GLY A 54 -2.61 10.64 -6.56
C GLY A 54 -3.01 9.63 -5.51
N SER A 55 -2.13 9.22 -4.59
CA SER A 55 -2.53 8.28 -3.54
C SER A 55 -3.56 8.90 -2.59
N LEU A 56 -3.51 10.22 -2.37
CA LEU A 56 -4.54 10.95 -1.63
C LEU A 56 -5.78 11.18 -2.50
N ASP A 57 -5.62 11.66 -3.74
CA ASP A 57 -6.76 11.88 -4.66
C ASP A 57 -7.54 10.58 -4.94
N LYS A 58 -6.84 9.46 -5.19
CA LYS A 58 -7.44 8.12 -5.37
C LYS A 58 -8.03 7.55 -4.08
N LEU A 59 -7.56 7.99 -2.90
CA LEU A 59 -8.16 7.56 -1.64
C LEU A 59 -9.46 8.32 -1.41
N ILE A 60 -9.48 9.64 -1.69
CA ILE A 60 -10.67 10.50 -1.63
C ILE A 60 -11.75 10.00 -2.60
N GLU A 61 -11.39 9.62 -3.82
CA GLU A 61 -12.31 8.99 -4.79
C GLU A 61 -12.90 7.67 -4.28
N LYS A 62 -12.18 6.94 -3.41
CA LYS A 62 -12.61 5.65 -2.85
C LYS A 62 -13.33 5.76 -1.50
N VAL A 63 -13.32 6.92 -0.84
CA VAL A 63 -14.05 7.15 0.41
C VAL A 63 -15.55 6.83 0.29
N PRO A 64 -16.26 7.23 -0.79
CA PRO A 64 -17.68 6.90 -0.96
C PRO A 64 -17.94 5.39 -0.89
N GLU A 65 -17.14 4.58 -1.58
CA GLU A 65 -17.27 3.12 -1.59
C GLU A 65 -16.99 2.49 -0.22
N LEU A 66 -16.08 3.08 0.56
CA LEU A 66 -15.76 2.62 1.92
C LEU A 66 -16.93 2.87 2.88
N LEU A 67 -17.62 4.00 2.76
CA LEU A 67 -18.80 4.31 3.57
C LEU A 67 -19.95 3.34 3.29
N GLU A 68 -20.18 3.00 2.02
CA GLU A 68 -21.19 2.02 1.63
C GLU A 68 -20.89 0.64 2.24
N LYS A 69 -19.66 0.13 2.09
CA LYS A 69 -19.26 -1.17 2.66
C LYS A 69 -19.42 -1.23 4.17
N ILE A 70 -19.07 -0.16 4.88
CA ILE A 70 -19.22 -0.10 6.35
C ILE A 70 -20.71 -0.13 6.76
N ASN A 71 -21.57 0.58 6.03
CA ASN A 71 -23.01 0.58 6.29
C ASN A 71 -23.63 -0.80 6.02
N THR A 72 -23.25 -1.47 4.93
CA THR A 72 -23.71 -2.83 4.61
C THR A 72 -23.25 -3.86 5.65
N CYS A 73 -22.00 -3.78 6.12
CA CYS A 73 -21.50 -4.65 7.19
C CYS A 73 -22.22 -4.41 8.53
N LYS A 74 -22.57 -3.16 8.88
CA LYS A 74 -23.37 -2.86 10.08
C LYS A 74 -24.80 -3.38 9.97
N GLN A 75 -25.42 -3.34 8.79
CA GLN A 75 -26.76 -3.89 8.58
C GLN A 75 -26.77 -5.43 8.67
N LYS A 76 -25.82 -6.12 8.01
CA LYS A 76 -25.69 -7.58 8.12
C LYS A 76 -25.48 -8.06 9.55
N LYS A 77 -24.62 -7.37 10.31
CA LYS A 77 -24.38 -7.70 11.73
C LYS A 77 -25.60 -7.44 12.61
N LYS A 78 -26.50 -6.52 12.21
CA LYS A 78 -27.77 -6.23 12.90
C LYS A 78 -28.89 -7.19 12.53
N GLU A 79 -28.84 -7.81 11.36
CA GLU A 79 -29.75 -8.90 10.95
C GLU A 79 -29.33 -10.23 11.58
N GLU A 80 -28.04 -10.57 11.61
CA GLU A 80 -27.52 -11.79 12.27
C GLU A 80 -27.81 -11.77 13.79
N SER A 81 -27.65 -10.63 14.45
CA SER A 81 -27.97 -10.48 15.89
C SER A 81 -29.46 -10.41 16.22
N LYS A 82 -30.35 -10.38 15.21
CA LYS A 82 -31.80 -10.51 15.39
C LYS A 82 -32.30 -11.94 15.16
N LEU A 83 -31.61 -12.74 14.32
CA LEU A 83 -31.96 -14.14 14.12
C LEU A 83 -31.61 -15.02 15.34
N GLU A 84 -30.57 -14.70 16.11
CA GLU A 84 -30.17 -15.48 17.31
C GLU A 84 -31.05 -15.23 18.55
N LYS A 85 -32.08 -14.37 18.49
CA LYS A 85 -32.98 -14.08 19.63
C LYS A 85 -34.40 -14.65 19.49
N GLU A 86 -34.65 -15.47 18.47
CA GLU A 86 -35.95 -16.12 18.22
C GLU A 86 -35.89 -17.68 18.23
N GLU A 87 -34.82 -18.29 18.77
CA GLU A 87 -34.82 -19.71 19.18
C GLU A 87 -34.86 -19.88 20.70
#